data_AF-A0A526RSP5-F1
#
_entry.id   AF-A0A526RSP5-F1
#
_cell.length_a   1.000
_cell.length_b   1.000
_cell.length_c   1.000
_cell.angle_alpha   90.00
_cell.angle_beta   90.00
_cell.angle_gamma   90.00
#
_symmetry.space_group_name_H-M   'P 1'
#
loop_
_entity.id
_entity.type
_entity.pdbx_description
1 polymer ?
#
loop_
_entity_poly.entity_id
_entity_poly.type
_entity_poly.pdbx_seq_one_letter_code
_entity_poly.pdbx_strand_id
1 'polypeptide(L)'
;MAVLARARCDELERAWDNLAIQPQFDWLRRPETGLVLVRARAGGTGALFNLGEVTMTRCAVRLADGMTGFAFVLGRDQRHAELAAVFDAMLQGTDDGASGVLRFVTEFGIA
;
A
#
# COMPACT_ATOMS: atom_id res chain seq x y z
N MET A 1 6.08 -2.45 -2.34
CA MET A 1 5.28 -2.13 -1.12
C MET A 1 5.76 -0.94 -0.29
N ALA A 2 7.01 -0.88 0.19
CA ALA A 2 7.45 0.20 1.08
C ALA A 2 7.23 1.62 0.51
N VAL A 3 7.45 1.82 -0.79
CA VAL A 3 7.18 3.09 -1.48
C VAL A 3 5.71 3.47 -1.41
N LEU A 4 4.81 2.59 -1.84
CA LEU A 4 3.36 2.83 -1.82
C LEU A 4 2.83 3.10 -0.40
N ALA A 5 3.38 2.45 0.62
CA ALA A 5 2.98 2.68 2.02
C ALA A 5 3.46 4.02 2.60
N ARG A 6 4.53 4.61 2.05
CA ARG A 6 5.11 5.88 2.49
C ARG A 6 4.74 7.06 1.61
N ALA A 7 4.24 6.81 0.40
CA ALA A 7 3.71 7.82 -0.50
C ALA A 7 2.61 8.64 0.17
N ARG A 8 2.46 9.90 -0.23
CA ARG A 8 1.32 10.70 0.21
C ARG A 8 0.08 10.26 -0.57
N CYS A 9 -1.10 10.30 0.06
CA CYS A 9 -2.33 9.85 -0.60
C CYS A 9 -2.61 10.65 -1.90
N ASP A 10 -2.33 11.96 -1.92
CA ASP A 10 -2.51 12.81 -3.10
C ASP A 10 -1.60 12.39 -4.28
N GLU A 11 -0.44 11.80 -4.01
CA GLU A 11 0.45 11.28 -5.06
C GLU A 11 -0.12 10.01 -5.69
N LEU A 12 -0.71 9.13 -4.87
CA LEU A 12 -1.39 7.94 -5.35
C LEU A 12 -2.67 8.28 -6.12
N GLU A 13 -3.43 9.28 -5.67
CA GLU A 13 -4.62 9.78 -6.38
C GLU A 13 -4.25 10.37 -7.74
N ARG A 14 -3.20 11.19 -7.81
CA ARG A 14 -2.72 11.70 -9.10
C ARG A 14 -2.25 10.58 -10.02
N ALA A 15 -1.57 9.57 -9.49
CA ALA A 15 -1.17 8.40 -10.28
C ALA A 15 -2.40 7.63 -10.79
N TRP A 16 -3.44 7.52 -9.97
CA TRP A 16 -4.71 6.86 -10.31
C TRP A 16 -5.46 7.60 -11.42
N ASP A 17 -5.56 8.92 -11.31
CA ASP A 17 -6.26 9.77 -12.28
C ASP A 17 -5.55 9.82 -13.64
N ASN A 18 -4.23 9.59 -13.65
CA ASN A 18 -3.41 9.54 -14.88
C ASN A 18 -3.41 8.18 -15.57
N LEU A 19 -4.07 7.15 -15.01
CA LEU A 19 -4.21 5.86 -15.68
C LEU A 19 -5.11 6.01 -16.90
N ALA A 20 -4.66 5.49 -18.05
CA ALA A 20 -5.47 5.44 -19.26
C ALA A 20 -6.78 4.67 -19.04
N ILE A 21 -6.71 3.60 -18.23
CA ILE A 21 -7.85 2.78 -17.82
C ILE A 21 -7.68 2.46 -16.34
N GLN A 22 -8.68 2.79 -15.54
CA GLN A 22 -8.73 2.40 -14.13
C GLN A 22 -9.12 0.92 -14.05
N PRO A 23 -8.32 0.07 -13.38
CA PRO A 23 -8.61 -1.35 -13.30
C PRO A 23 -9.86 -1.59 -12.46
N GLN A 24 -10.70 -2.52 -12.93
CA GLN A 24 -11.77 -3.07 -12.10
C GLN A 24 -11.19 -4.08 -11.12
N PHE A 25 -11.71 -4.09 -9.91
CA PHE A 25 -11.28 -5.01 -8.87
C PHE A 25 -12.41 -5.39 -7.93
N ASP A 26 -12.28 -6.57 -7.36
CA ASP A 26 -13.13 -7.06 -6.27
C ASP A 26 -12.43 -6.90 -4.92
N TRP A 27 -13.22 -6.62 -3.90
CA TRP A 27 -12.73 -6.56 -2.52
C TRP A 27 -12.53 -7.96 -1.96
N LEU A 28 -11.29 -8.33 -1.66
CA LEU A 28 -11.01 -9.46 -0.77
C LEU A 28 -11.10 -9.03 0.70
N ARG A 29 -10.71 -7.79 0.97
CA ARG A 29 -10.88 -7.10 2.24
C ARG A 29 -11.00 -5.60 1.99
N ARG A 30 -12.14 -5.02 2.34
CA ARG A 30 -12.32 -3.56 2.35
C ARG A 30 -11.32 -2.89 3.30
N PRO A 31 -10.94 -1.62 3.09
CA PRO A 31 -10.06 -0.90 3.99
C PRO A 31 -10.56 -0.96 5.44
N GLU A 32 -9.71 -1.44 6.32
CA GLU A 32 -10.05 -1.67 7.73
C GLU A 32 -8.95 -1.07 8.61
N THR A 33 -9.30 -0.05 9.37
CA THR A 33 -8.42 0.59 10.35
C THR A 33 -8.47 -0.18 11.67
N GLY A 34 -7.31 -0.59 12.17
CA GLY A 34 -7.16 -1.22 13.46
C GLY A 34 -5.87 -0.78 14.15
N LEU A 35 -5.44 -1.55 15.14
CA LEU A 35 -4.23 -1.31 15.91
C LEU A 35 -3.21 -2.42 15.64
N VAL A 36 -1.93 -2.05 15.63
CA VAL A 36 -0.81 -3.00 15.59
C VAL A 36 0.16 -2.69 16.73
N LEU A 37 0.63 -3.75 17.39
CA LEU A 37 1.57 -3.66 18.50
C LEU A 37 2.97 -3.36 17.99
N VAL A 38 3.52 -2.21 18.37
CA VAL A 38 4.90 -1.83 18.10
C VAL A 38 5.81 -2.48 19.14
N ARG A 39 6.89 -3.10 18.66
CA ARG A 39 7.95 -3.65 19.51
C ARG A 39 9.22 -2.83 19.35
N ALA A 40 9.88 -2.57 20.48
CA ALA A 40 11.16 -1.88 20.53
C ALA A 40 12.22 -2.78 21.18
N ARG A 41 13.50 -2.38 21.05
CA ARG A 41 14.63 -3.01 21.73
C ARG A 41 15.20 -2.06 22.77
N ALA A 42 15.42 -2.55 24.00
CA ALA A 42 16.05 -1.77 25.06
C ALA A 42 17.45 -1.30 24.62
N GLY A 43 17.73 0.01 24.67
CA GLY A 43 18.99 0.57 24.19
C GLY A 43 19.26 0.36 22.68
N GLY A 44 18.24 0.10 21.87
CA GLY A 44 18.34 -0.08 20.42
C GLY A 44 18.75 -1.49 19.97
N THR A 45 19.54 -2.22 20.76
CA THR A 45 20.05 -3.56 20.42
C THR A 45 19.72 -4.65 21.44
N GLY A 46 19.20 -4.27 22.61
CA GLY A 46 18.87 -5.19 23.71
C GLY A 46 17.59 -6.01 23.49
N ALA A 47 17.02 -6.47 24.61
CA ALA A 47 15.83 -7.31 24.62
C ALA A 47 14.61 -6.60 24.00
N LEU A 48 13.75 -7.37 23.34
CA LEU A 48 12.48 -6.88 22.79
C LEU A 48 11.47 -6.62 23.91
N PHE A 49 10.70 -5.54 23.77
CA PHE A 49 9.54 -5.26 24.62
C PHE A 49 8.42 -4.60 23.80
N ASN A 50 7.19 -4.66 24.31
CA ASN A 50 6.04 -4.00 23.71
C ASN A 50 6.10 -2.51 24.02
N LEU A 51 6.25 -1.67 22.99
CA LEU A 51 6.34 -0.22 23.14
C LEU A 51 4.95 0.41 23.27
N GLY A 52 3.95 -0.18 22.63
CA GLY A 52 2.59 0.33 22.57
C GLY A 52 1.93 -0.04 21.24
N GLU A 53 0.81 0.60 20.91
CA GLU A 53 0.05 0.32 19.70
C GLU A 53 0.04 1.56 18.78
N VAL A 54 -0.02 1.31 17.48
CA VAL A 54 -0.22 2.35 16.46
C VAL A 54 -1.38 1.96 15.56
N THR A 55 -2.06 2.96 15.01
CA THR A 55 -3.12 2.72 14.01
C THR A 55 -2.52 2.26 12.70
N MET A 56 -3.16 1.28 12.07
CA MET A 56 -2.84 0.79 10.74
C MET A 56 -4.13 0.51 9.99
N THR A 57 -4.16 0.86 8.71
CA THR A 57 -5.24 0.50 7.80
C THR A 57 -4.76 -0.57 6.84
N ARG A 58 -5.49 -1.70 6.77
CA ARG A 58 -5.21 -2.82 5.87
C ARG A 58 -6.26 -2.94 4.77
N CYS A 59 -5.85 -3.34 3.58
CA CYS A 59 -6.74 -3.54 2.44
C CYS A 59 -6.24 -4.71 1.58
N ALA A 60 -7.16 -5.42 0.92
CA ALA A 60 -6.81 -6.44 -0.06
C ALA A 60 -7.83 -6.46 -1.21
N VAL A 61 -7.33 -6.50 -2.44
CA VAL A 61 -8.13 -6.47 -3.67
C VAL A 61 -7.69 -7.56 -4.63
N ARG A 62 -8.59 -7.96 -5.53
CA ARG A 62 -8.28 -8.81 -6.67
C ARG A 62 -8.70 -8.12 -7.96
N LEU A 63 -7.75 -7.95 -8.88
CA LEU A 63 -8.01 -7.43 -10.21
C LEU A 63 -8.70 -8.48 -11.10
N ALA A 64 -9.31 -8.03 -12.19
CA ALA A 64 -9.99 -8.90 -13.16
C ALA A 64 -9.08 -9.96 -13.82
N ASP A 65 -7.78 -9.67 -13.93
CA ASP A 65 -6.76 -10.61 -14.43
C ASP A 65 -6.32 -11.67 -13.39
N GLY A 66 -6.89 -11.61 -12.18
CA GLY A 66 -6.61 -12.50 -11.07
C GLY A 66 -5.48 -12.04 -10.13
N MET A 67 -4.75 -10.97 -10.48
CA MET A 67 -3.70 -10.44 -9.63
C MET A 67 -4.27 -9.91 -8.32
N THR A 68 -3.61 -10.26 -7.21
CA THR A 68 -4.08 -9.90 -5.88
C THR A 68 -3.08 -8.95 -5.23
N GLY A 69 -3.58 -7.82 -4.74
CA GLY A 69 -2.76 -6.79 -4.12
C GLY A 69 -3.17 -6.55 -2.68
N PHE A 70 -2.19 -6.16 -1.88
CA PHE A 70 -2.34 -5.96 -0.44
C PHE A 70 -1.80 -4.61 -0.03
N ALA A 71 -2.36 -4.04 1.03
CA ALA A 71 -1.82 -2.85 1.66
C ALA A 71 -1.89 -2.92 3.17
N PHE A 72 -0.85 -2.39 3.81
CA PHE A 72 -0.75 -2.15 5.24
C PHE A 72 -0.12 -0.77 5.40
N VAL A 73 -0.94 0.22 5.73
CA VAL A 73 -0.54 1.63 5.80
C VAL A 73 -0.68 2.11 7.24
N LEU A 74 0.34 2.78 7.76
CA LEU A 74 0.24 3.41 9.08
C LEU A 74 -0.80 4.54 9.04
N GLY A 75 -1.57 4.66 10.12
CA GLY A 75 -2.64 5.64 10.21
C GLY A 75 -4.01 5.04 9.85
N ARG A 76 -4.90 5.94 9.43
CA ARG A 76 -6.35 5.69 9.30
C ARG A 76 -6.90 6.01 7.91
N ASP A 77 -6.00 6.26 6.96
CA ASP A 77 -6.36 6.64 5.60
C ASP A 77 -6.77 5.40 4.79
N GLN A 78 -8.08 5.25 4.62
CA GLN A 78 -8.66 4.14 3.87
C GLN A 78 -8.46 4.28 2.37
N ARG A 79 -8.42 5.51 1.84
CA ARG A 79 -8.22 5.76 0.41
C ARG A 79 -6.79 5.43 0.02
N HIS A 80 -5.82 5.80 0.84
CA HIS A 80 -4.42 5.39 0.69
C HIS A 80 -4.29 3.87 0.69
N ALA A 81 -4.86 3.18 1.67
CA ALA A 81 -4.79 1.73 1.75
C ALA A 81 -5.45 1.03 0.54
N GLU A 82 -6.58 1.53 0.04
CA GLU A 82 -7.21 1.06 -1.18
C GLU A 82 -6.27 1.20 -2.39
N LEU A 83 -5.84 2.43 -2.67
CA LEU A 83 -5.00 2.73 -3.83
C LEU A 83 -3.70 1.94 -3.79
N ALA A 84 -3.06 1.86 -2.62
CA ALA A 84 -1.85 1.07 -2.44
C ALA A 84 -2.08 -0.42 -2.74
N ALA A 85 -3.23 -0.99 -2.36
CA ALA A 85 -3.54 -2.39 -2.65
C ALA A 85 -3.80 -2.62 -4.14
N VAL A 86 -4.48 -1.68 -4.82
CA VAL A 86 -4.70 -1.78 -6.27
C VAL A 86 -3.38 -1.66 -7.04
N PHE A 87 -2.54 -0.68 -6.69
CA PHE A 87 -1.23 -0.52 -7.31
C PHE A 87 -0.29 -1.70 -7.04
N ASP A 88 -0.36 -2.30 -5.85
CA ASP A 88 0.39 -3.53 -5.53
C ASP A 88 -0.02 -4.70 -6.44
N ALA A 89 -1.31 -4.84 -6.76
CA ALA A 89 -1.78 -5.84 -7.71
C ALA A 89 -1.31 -5.53 -9.13
N MET A 90 -1.43 -4.27 -9.58
CA MET A 90 -1.03 -3.85 -10.92
C MET A 90 0.46 -4.07 -11.19
N LEU A 91 1.32 -3.87 -10.18
CA LEU A 91 2.77 -4.11 -10.29
C LEU A 91 3.15 -5.57 -10.56
N GLN A 92 2.23 -6.51 -10.33
CA GLN A 92 2.44 -7.95 -10.57
C GLN A 92 2.03 -8.36 -12.00
N GLY A 93 1.20 -7.55 -12.65
CA GLY A 93 0.74 -7.77 -14.03
C GLY A 93 1.83 -7.47 -15.07
N THR A 94 1.65 -7.98 -16.28
CA THR A 94 2.56 -7.77 -17.42
C THR A 94 2.07 -6.68 -18.40
N ASP A 95 0.95 -6.03 -18.11
CA ASP A 95 0.31 -5.05 -18.99
C ASP A 95 0.89 -3.62 -18.84
N ASP A 96 0.61 -2.75 -19.82
CA ASP A 96 1.06 -1.35 -19.88
C ASP A 96 0.74 -0.52 -18.61
N GLY A 97 -0.31 -0.89 -17.87
CA GLY A 97 -0.64 -0.29 -16.57
C GLY A 97 0.47 -0.45 -15.54
N ALA A 98 1.22 -1.55 -15.57
CA ALA A 98 2.36 -1.78 -14.69
C ALA A 98 3.49 -0.77 -14.95
N SER A 99 3.69 -0.33 -16.19
CA SER A 99 4.74 0.63 -16.57
C SER A 99 4.56 2.00 -15.91
N GLY A 100 3.31 2.48 -15.82
CA GLY A 100 2.99 3.75 -15.13
C GLY A 100 3.23 3.66 -13.62
N VAL A 101 2.88 2.54 -13.00
CA VAL A 101 3.10 2.30 -11.57
C VAL A 101 4.57 2.04 -11.25
N LEU A 102 5.29 1.35 -12.13
CA LEU A 102 6.75 1.15 -12.02
C LEU A 102 7.48 2.48 -12.04
N ARG A 103 7.09 3.42 -12.91
CA ARG A 103 7.66 4.77 -12.93
C ARG A 103 7.48 5.48 -11.59
N PHE A 104 6.28 5.45 -11.03
CA PHE A 104 5.98 5.97 -9.69
C PHE A 104 6.91 5.34 -8.63
N VAL A 105 7.05 4.02 -8.63
CA VAL A 105 7.92 3.32 -7.66
C VAL A 105 9.39 3.69 -7.85
N THR A 106 9.87 3.87 -9.09
CA THR A 106 11.27 4.21 -9.37
C THR A 106 11.62 5.66 -9.05
N GLU A 107 10.71 6.62 -9.27
CA GLU A 107 10.95 8.04 -8.98
C GLU A 107 10.98 8.32 -7.47
N PHE A 108 10.22 7.55 -6.67
CA PHE A 108 10.13 7.71 -5.22
C PHE A 108 10.92 6.66 -4.41
N GLY A 109 11.56 5.69 -5.08
CA GLY A 109 12.22 4.53 -4.46
C GLY A 109 13.72 4.67 -4.17
N ILE A 110 14.34 5.82 -4.47
CA ILE A 110 15.80 6.05 -4.34
C ILE A 110 16.12 7.16 -3.31
N ALA A 111 15.33 7.27 -2.24
CA ALA A 111 15.61 8.17 -1.10
C ALA A 111 15.69 7.39 0.22
#